data_AF-A0A6G4ZW79-F1
#
_entry.id   AF-A0A6G4ZW79-F1
#
_cell.length_a   1.000
_cell.length_b   1.000
_cell.length_c   1.000
_cell.angle_alpha   90.00
_cell.angle_beta   90.00
_cell.angle_gamma   90.00
#
_symmetry.space_group_name_H-M   'P 1'
#
loop_
_entity.id
_entity.type
_entity.pdbx_description
1 polymer ?
#
loop_
_entity_poly.entity_id
_entity_poly.type
_entity_poly.pdbx_seq_one_letter_code
_entity_poly.pdbx_strand_id
1 'polypeptide(L)'
;KFRRCLCGRPREWREALFSFRSSFVNAENMSKEPVRVLVTGAAGQIAYSLVPIIAKGQVFGCDQPVILHLLDIPMMMGVLNGVVMELVDCAFPLLKDVVATDNEKVAFAGIDVAFLVGSMPRREGMERKDLLAANVKIFKSQGNALDQYAKKSVKVLVVGNPANTNALICSKYAPSIPKENFSAMTRLDHNRAKGQIAQKLKVSAADVRNVIIWGNHSSIPRL
;
A
#
# COMPACT_ATOMS: atom_id res chain seq x y z
N LYS A 1 -19.29 10.99 -33.33
CA LYS A 1 -20.57 10.71 -34.06
C LYS A 1 -21.82 11.01 -33.19
N PHE A 2 -21.86 12.12 -32.43
CA PHE A 2 -22.99 12.48 -31.54
C PHE A 2 -23.34 13.98 -31.56
N ARG A 3 -22.99 14.70 -32.65
CA ARG A 3 -23.25 16.15 -32.78
C ARG A 3 -24.48 16.50 -33.62
N ARG A 4 -25.28 15.52 -34.05
CA ARG A 4 -26.31 15.72 -35.09
C ARG A 4 -27.73 15.34 -34.65
N CYS A 5 -28.11 15.60 -33.40
CA CYS A 5 -29.48 15.33 -32.95
C CYS A 5 -30.03 16.36 -31.94
N LEU A 6 -29.85 17.67 -32.19
CA LEU A 6 -30.42 18.73 -31.34
C LEU A 6 -30.98 19.94 -32.13
N CYS A 7 -31.35 19.74 -33.39
CA CYS A 7 -32.15 20.74 -34.13
C CYS A 7 -33.62 20.33 -34.02
N GLY A 8 -34.40 21.04 -33.18
CA GLY A 8 -35.87 20.87 -33.16
C GLY A 8 -36.58 20.83 -31.80
N ARG A 9 -35.90 20.81 -30.65
CA ARG A 9 -36.61 20.79 -29.33
C ARG A 9 -36.82 22.18 -28.71
N PRO A 10 -37.97 22.42 -28.01
CA PRO A 10 -38.30 23.70 -27.37
C PRO A 10 -37.22 24.17 -26.38
N ARG A 11 -37.08 25.49 -26.22
CA ARG A 11 -36.05 26.14 -25.36
C ARG A 11 -36.04 25.59 -23.93
N GLU A 12 -37.22 25.34 -23.37
CA GLU A 12 -37.42 24.79 -22.02
C GLU A 12 -36.77 23.42 -21.81
N TRP A 13 -36.68 22.58 -22.84
CA TRP A 13 -36.01 21.27 -22.75
C TRP A 13 -34.48 21.38 -22.77
N ARG A 14 -33.92 22.43 -23.39
CA ARG A 14 -32.47 22.68 -23.38
C ARG A 14 -32.04 23.22 -22.03
N GLU A 15 -32.86 24.09 -21.43
CA GLU A 15 -32.64 24.63 -20.09
C GLU A 15 -32.83 23.57 -19.01
N ALA A 16 -33.83 22.69 -19.12
CA ALA A 16 -33.98 21.55 -18.22
C ALA A 16 -32.82 20.56 -18.30
N LEU A 17 -32.28 20.26 -19.49
CA LEU A 17 -31.09 19.40 -19.64
C LEU A 17 -29.79 20.08 -19.17
N PHE A 18 -29.68 21.41 -19.32
CA PHE A 18 -28.55 22.19 -18.76
C PHE A 18 -28.65 22.30 -17.24
N SER A 19 -29.84 22.50 -16.69
CA SER A 19 -30.10 22.51 -15.25
C SER A 19 -29.90 21.12 -14.65
N PHE A 20 -30.35 20.04 -15.31
CA PHE A 20 -30.12 18.67 -14.85
C PHE A 20 -28.63 18.31 -14.92
N ARG A 21 -27.89 18.78 -15.94
CA ARG A 21 -26.42 18.69 -15.96
C ARG A 21 -25.77 19.55 -14.87
N SER A 22 -26.27 20.77 -14.63
CA SER A 22 -25.73 21.67 -13.60
C SER A 22 -25.95 21.11 -12.20
N SER A 23 -27.08 20.45 -11.94
CA SER A 23 -27.37 19.77 -10.66
C SER A 23 -26.49 18.54 -10.43
N PHE A 24 -26.05 17.84 -11.49
CA PHE A 24 -25.11 16.72 -11.40
C PHE A 24 -23.63 17.16 -11.40
N VAL A 25 -23.32 18.36 -11.91
CA VAL A 25 -21.96 18.93 -11.93
C VAL A 25 -21.66 19.74 -10.65
N ASN A 26 -22.69 20.20 -9.92
CA ASN A 26 -22.56 20.97 -8.69
C ASN A 26 -22.67 20.16 -7.39
N ALA A 27 -22.65 18.83 -7.45
CA ALA A 27 -22.14 18.06 -6.31
C ALA A 27 -20.63 18.25 -6.32
N GLU A 28 -20.17 19.33 -5.70
CA GLU A 28 -18.76 19.61 -5.45
C GLU A 28 -18.10 18.34 -4.94
N ASN A 29 -17.33 17.73 -5.83
CA ASN A 29 -16.37 16.69 -5.52
C ASN A 29 -15.28 17.41 -4.71
N MET A 30 -15.54 17.65 -3.42
CA MET A 30 -14.50 17.89 -2.42
C MET A 30 -13.73 16.58 -2.33
N SER A 31 -12.95 16.27 -3.38
CA SER A 31 -12.15 15.08 -3.44
C SER A 31 -11.18 15.19 -2.27
N LYS A 32 -11.30 14.28 -1.31
CA LYS A 32 -10.40 14.20 -0.15
C LYS A 32 -8.96 14.36 -0.62
N GLU A 33 -8.13 15.04 0.17
CA GLU A 33 -6.71 15.15 -0.15
C GLU A 33 -6.13 13.75 -0.39
N PRO A 34 -5.37 13.54 -1.49
CA PRO A 34 -4.83 12.23 -1.79
C PRO A 34 -3.88 11.73 -0.71
N VAL A 35 -4.07 10.48 -0.28
CA VAL A 35 -3.14 9.82 0.64
C VAL A 35 -1.93 9.35 -0.16
N ARG A 36 -0.72 9.73 0.29
CA ARG A 36 0.54 9.29 -0.32
C ARG A 36 0.98 7.97 0.28
N VAL A 37 1.01 6.92 -0.54
CA VAL A 37 1.22 5.55 -0.10
C VAL A 37 2.52 5.01 -0.69
N LEU A 38 3.51 4.76 0.16
CA LEU A 38 4.75 4.11 -0.22
C LEU A 38 4.60 2.59 -0.22
N VAL A 39 5.12 1.94 -1.26
CA VAL A 39 5.36 0.49 -1.31
C VAL A 39 6.82 0.25 -1.70
N THR A 40 7.60 -0.43 -0.84
CA THR A 40 8.99 -0.82 -1.15
C THR A 40 9.04 -2.23 -1.72
N GLY A 41 10.04 -2.56 -2.54
CA GLY A 41 10.05 -3.84 -3.27
C GLY A 41 8.85 -3.93 -4.22
N ALA A 42 8.50 -2.79 -4.83
CA ALA A 42 7.28 -2.61 -5.60
C ALA A 42 7.20 -3.46 -6.88
N ALA A 43 8.34 -3.92 -7.41
CA ALA A 43 8.41 -4.87 -8.51
C ALA A 43 8.33 -6.34 -8.06
N GLY A 44 8.21 -6.60 -6.75
CA GLY A 44 8.08 -7.94 -6.18
C GLY A 44 6.65 -8.49 -6.27
N GLN A 45 6.52 -9.82 -6.14
CA GLN A 45 5.24 -10.54 -6.27
C GLN A 45 4.15 -10.10 -5.28
N ILE A 46 4.54 -9.79 -4.03
CA ILE A 46 3.60 -9.30 -3.02
C ILE A 46 3.06 -7.92 -3.43
N ALA A 47 3.94 -7.03 -3.89
CA ALA A 47 3.56 -5.70 -4.33
C ALA A 47 2.71 -5.75 -5.61
N TYR A 48 3.02 -6.64 -6.55
CA TYR A 48 2.22 -6.85 -7.77
C TYR A 48 0.74 -7.14 -7.45
N SER A 49 0.47 -7.90 -6.38
CA SER A 49 -0.91 -8.14 -5.93
C SER A 49 -1.49 -6.99 -5.09
N LEU A 50 -0.66 -6.31 -4.29
CA LEU A 50 -1.08 -5.29 -3.33
C LEU A 50 -1.40 -3.94 -3.98
N VAL A 51 -0.57 -3.50 -4.93
CA VAL A 51 -0.64 -2.14 -5.49
C VAL A 51 -1.98 -1.88 -6.21
N PRO A 52 -2.51 -2.80 -7.03
CA PRO A 52 -3.84 -2.63 -7.63
C PRO A 52 -4.97 -2.61 -6.59
N ILE A 53 -4.86 -3.37 -5.50
CA ILE A 53 -5.84 -3.37 -4.39
C ILE A 53 -5.88 -1.99 -3.71
N ILE A 54 -4.71 -1.38 -3.49
CA ILE A 54 -4.61 -0.01 -2.98
C ILE A 54 -5.24 0.97 -3.97
N ALA A 55 -4.82 0.93 -5.24
CA ALA A 55 -5.29 1.85 -6.28
C ALA A 55 -6.81 1.77 -6.53
N LYS A 56 -7.42 0.59 -6.33
CA LYS A 56 -8.87 0.36 -6.42
C LYS A 56 -9.66 0.92 -5.23
N GLY A 57 -9.00 1.33 -4.14
CA GLY A 57 -9.65 1.87 -2.94
C GLY A 57 -10.07 0.83 -1.92
N GLN A 58 -9.62 -0.43 -2.02
CA GLN A 58 -10.00 -1.47 -1.05
C GLN A 58 -9.32 -1.29 0.32
N VAL A 59 -8.22 -0.53 0.37
CA VAL A 59 -7.46 -0.29 1.59
C VAL A 59 -7.95 0.97 2.34
N PHE A 60 -8.21 2.05 1.60
CA PHE A 60 -8.49 3.37 2.18
C PHE A 60 -9.95 3.83 2.02
N GLY A 61 -10.78 3.06 1.31
CA GLY A 61 -12.17 3.41 1.01
C GLY A 61 -12.37 3.77 -0.47
N CYS A 62 -13.61 3.63 -0.93
CA CYS A 62 -14.00 3.85 -2.33
C CYS A 62 -14.05 5.32 -2.75
N ASP A 63 -13.84 6.26 -1.81
CA ASP A 63 -13.90 7.70 -2.01
C ASP A 63 -12.58 8.42 -1.66
N GLN A 64 -11.51 7.67 -1.36
CA GLN A 64 -10.23 8.22 -0.95
C GLN A 64 -9.22 8.15 -2.12
N PRO A 65 -8.85 9.30 -2.71
CA PRO A 65 -7.78 9.35 -3.70
C PRO A 65 -6.44 8.93 -3.11
N VAL A 66 -5.58 8.33 -3.94
CA VAL A 66 -4.24 7.87 -3.56
C VAL A 66 -3.19 8.32 -4.57
N ILE A 67 -1.98 8.57 -4.07
CA ILE A 67 -0.77 8.73 -4.88
C ILE A 67 0.18 7.61 -4.46
N LEU A 68 0.60 6.79 -5.41
CA LEU A 68 1.49 5.66 -5.14
C LEU A 68 2.94 6.10 -5.28
N HIS A 69 3.72 5.91 -4.23
CA HIS A 69 5.17 6.01 -4.26
C HIS A 69 5.73 4.57 -4.30
N LEU A 70 6.35 4.19 -5.39
CA LEU A 70 6.84 2.84 -5.62
C LEU A 70 8.38 2.85 -5.62
N LEU A 71 8.96 2.16 -4.64
CA LEU A 71 10.42 2.07 -4.48
C LEU A 71 10.90 0.66 -4.78
N ASP A 72 11.93 0.55 -5.61
CA ASP A 72 12.67 -0.70 -5.77
C ASP A 72 14.17 -0.43 -5.95
N ILE A 73 14.97 -1.49 -6.06
CA ILE A 73 16.41 -1.38 -6.31
C ILE A 73 16.68 -1.05 -7.79
N PRO A 74 17.83 -0.44 -8.13
CA PRO A 74 18.14 -0.03 -9.51
C PRO A 74 17.99 -1.14 -10.55
N MET A 75 18.35 -2.38 -10.18
CA MET A 75 18.23 -3.56 -11.05
C MET A 75 16.79 -3.91 -11.41
N MET A 76 15.82 -3.58 -10.56
CA MET A 76 14.41 -3.90 -10.73
C MET A 76 13.62 -2.79 -11.44
N MET A 77 14.25 -1.64 -11.74
CA MET A 77 13.55 -0.49 -12.33
C MET A 77 12.88 -0.80 -13.67
N GLY A 78 13.47 -1.70 -14.47
CA GLY A 78 12.82 -2.17 -15.71
C GLY A 78 11.49 -2.87 -15.46
N VAL A 79 11.43 -3.74 -14.44
CA VAL A 79 10.19 -4.44 -14.04
C VAL A 79 9.21 -3.44 -13.40
N LEU A 80 9.72 -2.52 -12.56
CA LEU A 80 8.90 -1.51 -11.92
C LEU A 80 8.19 -0.61 -12.94
N ASN A 81 8.87 -0.22 -14.01
CA ASN A 81 8.25 0.54 -15.10
C ASN A 81 7.11 -0.23 -15.78
N GLY A 82 7.24 -1.56 -15.92
CA GLY A 82 6.14 -2.42 -16.37
C GLY A 82 4.93 -2.36 -15.44
N VAL A 83 5.15 -2.42 -14.13
CA VAL A 83 4.07 -2.27 -13.12
C VAL A 83 3.38 -0.91 -13.24
N VAL A 84 4.13 0.17 -13.49
CA VAL A 84 3.55 1.51 -13.71
C VAL A 84 2.66 1.53 -14.96
N MET A 85 3.11 0.91 -16.06
CA MET A 85 2.31 0.80 -17.28
C MET A 85 0.99 0.07 -17.02
N GLU A 86 1.03 -1.07 -16.33
CA GLU A 86 -0.18 -1.82 -15.97
C GLU A 86 -1.15 -1.02 -15.10
N LEU A 87 -0.64 -0.19 -14.16
CA LEU A 87 -1.49 0.67 -13.33
C LEU A 87 -2.19 1.76 -14.14
N VAL A 88 -1.50 2.33 -15.14
CA VAL A 88 -2.09 3.29 -16.07
C VAL A 88 -3.16 2.63 -16.93
N ASP A 89 -2.88 1.44 -17.47
CA ASP A 89 -3.81 0.67 -18.30
C ASP A 89 -5.09 0.26 -17.55
N CYS A 90 -5.00 0.08 -16.23
CA CYS A 90 -6.15 -0.21 -15.37
C CYS A 90 -7.10 0.99 -15.18
N ALA A 91 -6.68 2.21 -15.53
CA ALA A 91 -7.48 3.44 -15.46
C ALA A 91 -8.23 3.64 -14.12
N PHE A 92 -7.57 3.37 -12.99
CA PHE A 92 -8.19 3.47 -11.67
C PHE A 92 -8.58 4.93 -11.34
N PRO A 93 -9.87 5.23 -11.04
CA PRO A 93 -10.32 6.61 -10.84
C PRO A 93 -9.76 7.27 -9.56
N LEU A 94 -9.40 6.46 -8.56
CA LEU A 94 -8.82 6.92 -7.30
C LEU A 94 -7.30 7.13 -7.36
N LEU A 95 -6.63 6.52 -8.34
CA LEU A 95 -5.19 6.67 -8.52
C LEU A 95 -4.90 8.01 -9.20
N LYS A 96 -4.32 8.95 -8.45
CA LYS A 96 -4.06 10.31 -8.96
C LYS A 96 -2.70 10.47 -9.58
N ASP A 97 -1.71 9.74 -9.07
CA ASP A 97 -0.34 9.77 -9.59
C ASP A 97 0.44 8.54 -9.13
N VAL A 98 1.52 8.22 -9.86
CA VAL A 98 2.46 7.13 -9.57
C VAL A 98 3.89 7.63 -9.69
N VAL A 99 4.61 7.61 -8.57
CA VAL A 99 6.03 7.97 -8.48
C VAL A 99 6.84 6.69 -8.37
N ALA A 100 7.46 6.23 -9.46
CA ALA A 100 8.37 5.09 -9.45
C ALA A 100 9.84 5.55 -9.39
N THR A 101 10.62 5.01 -8.46
CA THR A 101 12.00 5.45 -8.24
C THR A 101 12.84 4.38 -7.53
N ASP A 102 14.16 4.49 -7.62
CA ASP A 102 15.14 3.77 -6.80
C ASP A 102 15.75 4.64 -5.69
N ASN A 103 15.30 5.89 -5.56
CA ASN A 103 15.82 6.86 -4.62
C ASN A 103 14.89 7.00 -3.39
N GLU A 104 15.40 6.64 -2.21
CA GLU A 104 14.66 6.74 -0.94
C GLU A 104 14.17 8.17 -0.65
N LYS A 105 14.94 9.21 -0.99
CA LYS A 105 14.50 10.60 -0.76
C LYS A 105 13.21 10.93 -1.53
N VAL A 106 13.11 10.46 -2.77
CA VAL A 106 11.94 10.69 -3.63
C VAL A 106 10.77 9.82 -3.19
N ALA A 107 11.04 8.54 -2.90
CA ALA A 107 10.02 7.59 -2.49
C ALA A 107 9.36 7.95 -1.15
N PHE A 108 10.14 8.41 -0.17
CA PHE A 108 9.65 8.71 1.18
C PHE A 108 9.12 10.14 1.36
N ALA A 109 9.20 10.99 0.33
CA ALA A 109 8.81 12.39 0.42
C ALA A 109 7.31 12.57 0.71
N GLY A 110 7.01 13.10 1.90
CA GLY A 110 5.67 13.53 2.31
C GLY A 110 4.65 12.40 2.44
N ILE A 111 5.08 11.15 2.59
CA ILE A 111 4.17 9.99 2.62
C ILE A 111 3.32 9.94 3.90
N ASP A 112 2.11 9.40 3.76
CA ASP A 112 1.12 9.18 4.83
C ASP A 112 1.13 7.74 5.35
N VAL A 113 1.38 6.78 4.45
CA VAL A 113 1.40 5.35 4.78
C VAL A 113 2.56 4.68 4.06
N ALA A 114 3.25 3.76 4.73
CA ALA A 114 4.36 3.00 4.18
C ALA A 114 4.15 1.49 4.35
N PHE A 115 4.11 0.76 3.24
CA PHE A 115 4.19 -0.69 3.18
C PHE A 115 5.62 -1.11 2.86
N LEU A 116 6.37 -1.51 3.90
CA LEU A 116 7.75 -1.97 3.75
C LEU A 116 7.76 -3.47 3.41
N VAL A 117 7.61 -3.77 2.12
CA VAL A 117 7.54 -5.15 1.60
C VAL A 117 8.92 -5.66 1.18
N GLY A 118 9.74 -4.80 0.61
CA GLY A 118 11.10 -5.13 0.18
C GLY A 118 12.00 -5.53 1.37
N SER A 119 12.47 -6.77 1.36
CA SER A 119 13.48 -7.29 2.29
C SER A 119 14.41 -8.23 1.54
N MET A 120 15.62 -8.45 2.07
CA MET A 120 16.56 -9.38 1.46
C MET A 120 16.03 -10.81 1.62
N PRO A 121 15.73 -11.55 0.51
CA PRO A 121 15.35 -12.94 0.61
C PRO A 121 16.54 -13.76 1.10
N ARG A 122 16.27 -14.81 1.86
CA ARG A 122 17.31 -15.75 2.29
C ARG A 122 17.90 -16.44 1.05
N ARG A 123 19.20 -16.33 0.86
CA ARG A 123 19.94 -17.04 -0.20
C ARG A 123 20.52 -18.34 0.33
N GLU A 124 20.75 -19.29 -0.56
CA GLU A 124 21.45 -20.54 -0.22
C GLU A 124 22.85 -20.24 0.33
N GLY A 125 23.25 -20.95 1.38
CA GLY A 125 24.50 -20.70 2.10
C GLY A 125 24.50 -19.52 3.08
N MET A 126 23.44 -18.69 3.12
CA MET A 126 23.36 -17.56 4.04
C MET A 126 22.98 -18.01 5.46
N GLU A 127 23.82 -17.68 6.45
CA GLU A 127 23.49 -17.89 7.85
C GLU A 127 22.45 -16.88 8.34
N ARG A 128 21.77 -17.20 9.45
CA ARG A 128 20.78 -16.30 10.05
C ARG A 128 21.37 -14.93 10.42
N LYS A 129 22.63 -14.90 10.85
CA LYS A 129 23.37 -13.68 11.23
C LYS A 129 23.54 -12.74 10.04
N ASP A 130 23.92 -13.28 8.89
CA ASP A 130 24.15 -12.50 7.66
C ASP A 130 22.84 -11.92 7.13
N LEU A 131 21.77 -12.72 7.15
CA LEU A 131 20.43 -12.27 6.78
C LEU A 131 19.95 -11.11 7.66
N LEU A 132 20.18 -11.20 8.96
CA LEU A 132 19.85 -10.13 9.91
C LEU A 132 20.71 -8.89 9.65
N ALA A 133 22.01 -9.04 9.45
CA ALA A 133 22.92 -7.92 9.19
C ALA A 133 22.57 -7.17 7.89
N ALA A 134 22.18 -7.89 6.83
CA ALA A 134 21.74 -7.31 5.57
C ALA A 134 20.42 -6.53 5.74
N ASN A 135 19.42 -7.13 6.40
CA ASN A 135 18.14 -6.45 6.63
C ASN A 135 18.28 -5.26 7.59
N VAL A 136 19.16 -5.32 8.59
CA VAL A 136 19.46 -4.17 9.46
C VAL A 136 19.91 -2.97 8.65
N LYS A 137 20.78 -3.15 7.65
CA LYS A 137 21.24 -2.04 6.79
C LYS A 137 20.07 -1.42 6.00
N ILE A 138 19.22 -2.26 5.41
CA ILE A 138 18.04 -1.82 4.64
C ILE A 138 17.07 -1.03 5.53
N PHE A 139 16.63 -1.62 6.64
CA PHE A 139 15.62 -1.00 7.51
C PHE A 139 16.18 0.16 8.33
N LYS A 140 17.50 0.24 8.53
CA LYS A 140 18.17 1.44 9.04
C LYS A 140 18.08 2.58 8.03
N SER A 141 18.39 2.33 6.76
CA SER A 141 18.28 3.36 5.70
C SER A 141 16.85 3.86 5.57
N GLN A 142 15.89 2.94 5.46
CA GLN A 142 14.47 3.28 5.36
C GLN A 142 13.95 3.98 6.62
N GLY A 143 14.40 3.59 7.82
CA GLY A 143 14.08 4.30 9.07
C GLY A 143 14.56 5.75 9.04
N ASN A 144 15.81 5.99 8.64
CA ASN A 144 16.34 7.35 8.47
C ASN A 144 15.57 8.13 7.40
N ALA A 145 15.18 7.49 6.29
CA ALA A 145 14.42 8.12 5.22
C ALA A 145 13.00 8.52 5.67
N LEU A 146 12.33 7.66 6.45
CA LEU A 146 11.05 7.99 7.10
C LEU A 146 11.23 9.19 8.03
N ASP A 147 12.26 9.18 8.87
CA ASP A 147 12.52 10.26 9.81
C ASP A 147 12.76 11.59 9.08
N GLN A 148 13.48 11.57 7.96
CA GLN A 148 13.84 12.81 7.25
C GLN A 148 12.73 13.33 6.34
N TYR A 149 12.05 12.45 5.60
CA TYR A 149 11.25 12.86 4.45
C TYR A 149 9.75 12.58 4.60
N ALA A 150 9.34 11.65 5.46
CA ALA A 150 7.94 11.32 5.64
C ALA A 150 7.24 12.29 6.61
N LYS A 151 5.90 12.30 6.58
CA LYS A 151 5.11 12.99 7.61
C LYS A 151 5.34 12.30 8.95
N LYS A 152 5.40 13.05 10.05
CA LYS A 152 5.59 12.47 11.40
C LYS A 152 4.41 11.61 11.85
N SER A 153 3.25 11.82 11.25
CA SER A 153 2.04 11.01 11.43
C SER A 153 2.01 9.72 10.60
N VAL A 154 3.04 9.46 9.78
CA VAL A 154 3.08 8.31 8.86
C VAL A 154 2.77 7.00 9.58
N LYS A 155 1.94 6.15 8.97
CA LYS A 155 1.66 4.78 9.45
C LYS A 155 2.51 3.78 8.68
N VAL A 156 3.29 2.97 9.39
CA VAL A 156 4.26 2.05 8.80
C VAL A 156 3.84 0.61 9.07
N LEU A 157 3.69 -0.18 8.01
CA LEU A 157 3.44 -1.61 8.07
C LEU A 157 4.62 -2.36 7.44
N VAL A 158 5.31 -3.13 8.25
CA VAL A 158 6.43 -3.98 7.82
C VAL A 158 5.92 -5.37 7.47
N VAL A 159 6.17 -5.76 6.22
CA VAL A 159 5.82 -7.07 5.66
C VAL A 159 7.09 -7.89 5.40
N GLY A 160 8.18 -7.24 5.01
CA GLY A 160 9.46 -7.88 4.73
C GLY A 160 10.05 -8.59 5.95
N ASN A 161 10.43 -9.85 5.79
CA ASN A 161 10.89 -10.69 6.89
C ASN A 161 12.36 -10.43 7.27
N PRO A 162 12.75 -10.56 8.55
CA PRO A 162 11.91 -10.85 9.73
C PRO A 162 11.09 -9.63 10.21
N ALA A 163 9.77 -9.66 10.05
CA ALA A 163 8.93 -8.47 10.09
C ALA A 163 8.98 -7.71 11.42
N ASN A 164 8.86 -8.39 12.57
CA ASN A 164 8.89 -7.75 13.89
C ASN A 164 10.24 -7.09 14.18
N THR A 165 11.35 -7.78 13.89
CA THR A 165 12.70 -7.24 14.10
C THR A 165 12.95 -6.05 13.18
N ASN A 166 12.53 -6.14 11.92
CA ASN A 166 12.65 -5.07 10.95
C ASN A 166 11.84 -3.83 11.36
N ALA A 167 10.62 -3.99 11.86
CA ALA A 167 9.82 -2.90 12.42
C ALA A 167 10.47 -2.23 13.64
N LEU A 168 11.07 -3.02 14.52
CA LEU A 168 11.82 -2.51 15.67
C LEU A 168 13.05 -1.69 15.22
N ILE A 169 13.80 -2.19 14.24
CA ILE A 169 14.96 -1.48 13.68
C ILE A 169 14.49 -0.16 13.06
N CYS A 170 13.44 -0.20 12.24
CA CYS A 170 12.91 0.96 11.55
C CYS A 170 12.48 2.06 12.54
N SER A 171 11.71 1.71 13.58
CA SER A 171 11.29 2.67 14.62
C SER A 171 12.46 3.23 15.44
N LYS A 172 13.52 2.45 15.65
CA LYS A 172 14.72 2.93 16.36
C LYS A 172 15.48 4.00 15.57
N TYR A 173 15.48 3.92 14.24
CA TYR A 173 16.13 4.89 13.35
C TYR A 173 15.21 6.01 12.88
N ALA A 174 13.97 6.04 13.36
CA ALA A 174 12.99 7.09 13.12
C ALA A 174 12.46 7.70 14.42
N PRO A 175 13.33 8.32 15.24
CA PRO A 175 12.97 8.76 16.59
C PRO A 175 11.90 9.87 16.62
N SER A 176 11.71 10.62 15.52
CA SER A 176 10.70 11.67 15.44
C SER A 176 9.28 11.16 15.15
N ILE A 177 9.12 9.88 14.82
CA ILE A 177 7.83 9.24 14.54
C ILE A 177 7.40 8.43 15.77
N PRO A 178 6.15 8.53 16.23
CA PRO A 178 5.65 7.74 17.34
C PRO A 178 5.82 6.22 17.10
N LYS A 179 6.31 5.49 18.10
CA LYS A 179 6.66 4.06 17.97
C LYS A 179 5.43 3.21 17.66
N GLU A 180 4.26 3.61 18.14
CA GLU A 180 2.95 3.00 17.87
C GLU A 180 2.52 3.08 16.40
N ASN A 181 3.17 3.91 15.58
CA ASN A 181 2.92 3.97 14.15
C ASN A 181 3.64 2.85 13.38
N PHE A 182 4.58 2.14 14.02
CA PHE A 182 5.32 1.05 13.40
C PHE A 182 4.68 -0.29 13.79
N SER A 183 4.20 -1.01 12.78
CA SER A 183 3.56 -2.31 12.94
C SER A 183 4.24 -3.37 12.08
N ALA A 184 4.19 -4.62 12.54
CA ALA A 184 4.66 -5.78 11.79
C ALA A 184 3.46 -6.67 11.43
N MET A 185 3.44 -7.21 10.22
CA MET A 185 2.28 -7.92 9.70
C MET A 185 2.22 -9.38 10.19
N THR A 186 1.35 -9.66 11.17
CA THR A 186 0.93 -11.03 11.57
C THR A 186 -0.45 -11.41 11.03
N ARG A 187 -1.07 -10.52 10.23
CA ARG A 187 -2.45 -10.69 9.73
C ARG A 187 -2.61 -11.92 8.83
N LEU A 188 -1.55 -12.32 8.12
CA LEU A 188 -1.57 -13.54 7.31
C LEU A 188 -1.74 -14.79 8.19
N ASP A 189 -1.00 -14.88 9.31
CA ASP A 189 -1.12 -16.00 10.24
C ASP A 189 -2.49 -16.02 10.93
N HIS A 190 -3.02 -14.83 11.28
CA HIS A 190 -4.37 -14.70 11.81
C HIS A 190 -5.41 -15.24 10.81
N ASN A 191 -5.33 -14.83 9.54
CA ASN A 191 -6.26 -15.29 8.50
C ASN A 191 -6.12 -16.80 8.23
N ARG A 192 -4.89 -17.34 8.28
CA ARG A 192 -4.63 -18.79 8.19
C ARG A 192 -5.28 -19.55 9.33
N ALA A 193 -5.06 -19.13 10.58
CA ALA A 193 -5.68 -19.75 11.75
C ALA A 193 -7.21 -19.71 11.66
N LYS A 194 -7.76 -18.55 11.28
CA LYS A 194 -9.20 -18.35 11.05
C LYS A 194 -9.75 -19.31 9.98
N GLY A 195 -9.06 -19.47 8.86
CA GLY A 195 -9.44 -20.40 7.79
C GLY A 195 -9.38 -21.87 8.23
N GLN A 196 -8.33 -22.26 8.96
CA GLN A 196 -8.18 -23.63 9.48
C GLN A 196 -9.29 -23.99 10.49
N ILE A 197 -9.64 -23.07 11.40
CA ILE A 197 -10.75 -23.26 12.35
C ILE A 197 -12.07 -23.41 11.60
N ALA A 198 -12.35 -22.52 10.64
CA ALA A 198 -13.57 -22.56 9.84
C ALA A 198 -13.71 -23.89 9.08
N GLN A 199 -12.62 -24.35 8.46
CA GLN A 199 -12.57 -25.63 7.75
C GLN A 199 -12.82 -26.81 8.69
N LYS A 200 -12.18 -26.83 9.87
CA LYS A 200 -12.33 -27.91 10.84
C LYS A 200 -13.76 -28.01 11.37
N LEU A 201 -14.40 -26.87 11.59
CA LEU A 201 -15.77 -26.78 12.11
C LEU A 201 -16.85 -26.80 11.00
N LYS A 202 -16.45 -26.80 9.72
CA LYS A 202 -17.33 -26.73 8.55
C LYS A 202 -18.29 -25.53 8.59
N VAL A 203 -17.81 -24.39 9.07
CA VAL A 203 -18.55 -23.12 9.13
C VAL A 203 -17.92 -22.10 8.19
N SER A 204 -18.59 -20.96 7.98
CA SER A 204 -17.99 -19.87 7.22
C SER A 204 -16.82 -19.26 7.98
N ALA A 205 -15.79 -18.83 7.27
CA ALA A 205 -14.73 -18.02 7.88
C ALA A 205 -15.30 -16.76 8.54
N ALA A 206 -16.43 -16.22 8.04
CA ALA A 206 -17.08 -15.05 8.66
C ALA A 206 -17.54 -15.32 10.11
N ASP A 207 -17.85 -16.56 10.46
CA ASP A 207 -18.38 -16.97 11.77
C ASP A 207 -17.27 -17.08 12.83
N VAL A 208 -16.03 -17.26 12.41
CA VAL A 208 -14.87 -17.36 13.30
C VAL A 208 -14.42 -15.96 13.74
N ARG A 209 -14.57 -15.67 15.02
CA ARG A 209 -14.25 -14.36 15.63
C ARG A 209 -13.20 -14.51 16.74
N ASN A 210 -12.60 -13.38 17.14
CA ASN A 210 -11.67 -13.30 18.28
C ASN A 210 -10.42 -14.20 18.18
N VAL A 211 -9.93 -14.44 16.97
CA VAL A 211 -8.64 -15.12 16.75
C VAL A 211 -7.51 -14.17 17.13
N ILE A 212 -6.58 -14.60 17.98
CA ILE A 212 -5.44 -13.80 18.40
C ILE A 212 -4.16 -14.58 18.08
N ILE A 213 -3.20 -13.90 17.46
CA ILE A 213 -1.85 -14.42 17.24
C ILE A 213 -0.90 -13.68 18.17
N TRP A 214 -0.14 -14.43 18.96
CA TRP A 214 0.86 -13.91 19.88
C TRP A 214 2.26 -14.15 19.36
N GLY A 215 3.18 -13.23 19.66
CA GLY A 215 4.61 -13.39 19.40
C GLY A 215 5.07 -12.90 18.02
N ASN A 216 6.02 -13.63 17.44
CA ASN A 216 6.77 -13.22 16.26
C ASN A 216 6.16 -13.82 14.97
N HIS A 217 6.26 -13.10 13.85
CA HIS A 217 5.97 -13.67 12.53
C HIS A 217 7.13 -14.61 12.11
N SER A 218 7.09 -15.85 12.58
CA SER A 218 8.07 -16.89 12.24
C SER A 218 7.50 -18.30 12.37
N SER A 219 7.98 -19.21 11.53
CA SER A 219 7.60 -20.64 11.52
C SER A 219 8.21 -21.47 12.66
N ILE A 220 9.07 -20.89 13.50
CA ILE A 220 9.78 -21.61 14.57
C ILE A 220 9.07 -21.37 15.90
N PRO A 221 8.45 -22.38 16.52
CA PRO A 221 8.10 -22.32 17.93
C PRO A 221 9.43 -22.25 18.70
N ARG A 222 9.68 -21.14 19.39
CA ARG A 222 10.66 -21.18 20.49
C ARG A 222 9.89 -21.61 21.73
N LEU A 223 9.85 -22.93 21.94
CA LEU A 223 9.72 -23.52 23.27
C LEU A 223 11.13 -23.87 23.74
#